data_AF-A0A4Q6APG0-F1
#
_entry.id   AF-A0A4Q6APG0-F1
#
_cell.length_a   1.000
_cell.length_b   1.000
_cell.length_c   1.000
_cell.angle_alpha   90.00
_cell.angle_beta   90.00
_cell.angle_gamma   90.00
#
_symmetry.space_group_name_H-M   'P 1'
#
loop_
_entity.id
_entity.type
_entity.pdbx_description
1 polymer ?
#
loop_
_entity_poly.entity_id
_entity_poly.type
_entity_poly.pdbx_seq_one_letter_code
_entity_poly.pdbx_strand_id
1 'polypeptide(L)' 'MNTMSFPGQTKYYKGKVRDVYTINENLLVMIASDRISAFDVILPRPIPYKG' A
#
# COMPACT_ATOMS: atom_id res chain seq x y z
N MET A 1 -2.31 -3.51 11.50
CA MET A 1 -2.76 -3.19 10.12
C MET A 1 -2.80 -4.52 9.39
N ASN A 2 -3.99 -4.95 8.95
CA ASN A 2 -4.13 -6.23 8.27
C ASN A 2 -3.54 -6.12 6.87
N THR A 3 -2.60 -7.00 6.56
CA THR A 3 -2.08 -7.15 5.20
C THR A 3 -3.14 -7.89 4.38
N MET A 4 -3.57 -7.32 3.25
CA MET A 4 -4.44 -8.01 2.31
C MET A 4 -3.67 -9.16 1.65
N SER A 5 -4.36 -10.25 1.36
CA SER A 5 -3.82 -11.40 0.62
C SER A 5 -4.68 -11.64 -0.61
N PHE A 6 -4.05 -11.67 -1.78
CA PHE A 6 -4.73 -11.90 -3.05
C PHE A 6 -4.38 -13.27 -3.64
N PRO A 7 -5.33 -13.97 -4.28
CA PRO A 7 -5.03 -15.17 -5.06
C PRO A 7 -3.99 -14.88 -6.14
N GLY A 8 -3.00 -15.76 -6.29
CA GLY A 8 -1.93 -15.59 -7.27
C GLY A 8 -0.93 -14.46 -6.97
N GLN A 9 -0.93 -13.92 -5.74
CA GLN A 9 0.05 -12.91 -5.33
C GLN A 9 1.47 -13.48 -5.36
N THR A 10 2.35 -12.85 -6.15
CA THR A 10 3.75 -13.25 -6.32
C THR A 10 4.73 -12.30 -5.63
N LYS A 11 4.36 -11.01 -5.50
CA LYS A 11 5.21 -9.99 -4.84
C LYS A 11 4.37 -8.99 -4.06
N TYR A 12 5.00 -8.40 -3.04
CA TYR A 12 4.44 -7.33 -2.23
C TYR A 12 5.47 -6.24 -1.99
N TYR A 13 5.08 -4.98 -2.18
CA TYR A 13 5.89 -3.81 -1.90
C TYR A 13 5.09 -2.79 -1.09
N LYS A 14 5.66 -2.36 0.03
CA LYS A 14 5.08 -1.35 0.92
C LYS A 14 5.76 0.00 0.70
N GLY A 15 5.08 0.91 0.04
CA GLY A 15 5.51 2.29 -0.10
C GLY A 15 5.06 3.18 1.06
N LYS A 16 5.45 4.46 1.03
CA LYS A 16 5.07 5.45 2.06
C LYS A 16 3.54 5.56 2.21
N VAL A 17 2.83 5.65 1.09
CA VAL A 17 1.37 5.90 1.06
C VAL A 17 0.58 4.90 0.22
N ARG A 18 1.24 3.95 -0.45
CA ARG A 18 0.60 2.90 -1.25
C ARG A 18 1.24 1.55 -0.97
N ASP A 19 0.41 0.52 -1.03
CA ASP A 19 0.82 -0.88 -0.96
C ASP A 19 0.58 -1.51 -2.34
N VAL A 20 1.57 -2.21 -2.89
CA VAL A 20 1.53 -2.76 -4.25
C VAL A 20 1.67 -4.27 -4.18
N TYR A 21 0.77 -4.96 -4.85
CA TYR A 21 0.71 -6.41 -4.94
C TYR A 21 0.85 -6.81 -6.41
N THR A 22 1.81 -7.67 -6.73
CA THR A 22 1.90 -8.29 -8.05
C THR A 22 1.12 -9.60 -8.03
N ILE A 23 0.22 -9.76 -8.99
CA ILE A 23 -0.55 -10.99 -9.21
C ILE A 23 -0.03 -11.64 -10.49
N ASN A 24 0.42 -12.89 -10.36
CA ASN A 24 1.12 -13.62 -11.41
C ASN A 24 2.29 -12.79 -12.00
N GLU A 25 2.27 -12.53 -13.30
CA GLU A 25 3.37 -11.85 -14.01
C GLU A 25 3.00 -10.49 -14.62
N ASN A 26 1.71 -10.17 -14.73
CA ASN A 26 1.23 -9.05 -15.56
C ASN A 26 0.20 -8.14 -14.88
N LEU A 27 -0.27 -8.47 -13.67
CA LEU A 27 -1.26 -7.66 -12.97
C LEU A 27 -0.66 -7.03 -11.71
N LEU A 28 -0.90 -5.74 -11.54
CA LEU A 28 -0.55 -4.99 -10.33
C LEU A 28 -1.83 -4.47 -9.66
N VAL A 29 -1.98 -4.76 -8.37
CA VAL A 29 -3.01 -4.17 -7.52
C VAL A 29 -2.33 -3.14 -6.62
N MET A 30 -2.82 -1.91 -6.65
CA MET A 30 -2.35 -0.83 -5.78
C MET A 30 -3.44 -0.46 -4.79
N ILE A 31 -3.12 -0.53 -3.50
CA ILE A 31 -3.99 -0.04 -2.43
C ILE A 31 -3.43 1.30 -1.97
N ALA A 32 -4.20 2.36 -2.18
CA ALA A 32 -3.89 3.66 -1.61
C ALA A 32 -4.37 3.72 -0.16
N SER A 33 -3.53 4.30 0.69
CA SER A 33 -3.75 4.34 2.13
C SER A 33 -3.98 5.76 2.63
N ASP A 34 -4.62 5.85 3.79
CA ASP A 34 -4.77 7.09 4.55
C ASP A 34 -3.45 7.62 5.14
N ARG A 35 -2.32 6.90 4.97
CA ARG A 35 -1.00 7.37 5.39
C ARG A 35 -0.61 8.61 4.59
N ILE A 36 0.13 9.50 5.24
CA ILE A 36 0.70 10.71 4.65
C ILE A 36 2.14 10.87 5.12
N SER A 37 2.99 11.48 4.30
CA SER A 37 4.38 11.78 4.64
C SER A 37 4.70 13.25 4.45
N ALA A 38 5.53 13.79 5.33
CA ALA A 38 6.10 15.14 5.23
C ALA A 38 7.56 15.08 5.69
N PHE A 39 8.43 15.88 5.07
CA PHE A 39 9.88 15.92 5.38
C PHE A 39 10.52 14.52 5.39
N ASP A 40 10.20 13.73 4.37
CA ASP A 40 10.64 12.35 4.16
C ASP A 40 10.17 11.29 5.19
N VAL A 41 9.43 11.69 6.23
CA VAL A 41 8.92 10.81 7.29
C VAL A 41 7.42 10.53 7.12
N ILE A 42 6.99 9.30 7.41
CA ILE A 42 5.56 8.93 7.48
C ILE A 42 5.01 9.42 8.82
N LEU A 43 3.92 10.19 8.80
CA LEU A 43 3.32 10.72 10.02
C LEU A 43 2.61 9.60 10.80
N PRO A 44 2.59 9.65 12.14
CA PRO A 44 2.01 8.59 12.98
C PRO A 44 0.47 8.54 12.87
N ARG A 45 -0.18 9.66 12.55
CA ARG A 45 -1.64 9.76 12.41
C ARG A 45 -2.03 9.79 10.93
N PRO A 46 -2.87 8.84 10.45
CA PRO A 46 -3.40 8.88 9.10
C PRO A 46 -4.49 9.95 8.94
N ILE A 47 -4.78 10.32 7.69
CA ILE A 47 -5.89 11.22 7.33
C ILE A 47 -7.06 10.37 6.84
N PRO A 48 -8.17 10.24 7.59
CA PRO A 48 -9.31 9.43 7.19
C PRO A 48 -9.82 9.80 5.79
N TYR A 49 -10.14 8.79 4.98
CA TYR A 49 -10.72 8.93 3.63
C TYR A 49 -9.80 9.58 2.59
N LYS A 50 -8.49 9.55 2.81
CA LYS A 50 -7.50 10.07 1.86
C LYS A 50 -7.15 9.02 0.79
N GLY A 51 -7.05 7.76 1.21
CA GLY A 51 -6.65 6.61 0.40
C GLY A 51 -7.62 6.32 -0.73
#